data_AF-A0A8D2B9Z7-F1
#
_entry.id   AF-A0A8D2B9Z7-F1
#
_cell.length_a   1.000
_cell.length_b   1.000
_cell.length_c   1.000
_cell.angle_alpha   90.00
_cell.angle_beta   90.00
_cell.angle_gamma   90.00
#
_symmetry.space_group_name_H-M   'P 1'
#
loop_
_entity.id
_entity.type
_entity.pdbx_description
1 polymer ?
#
loop_
_entity_poly.entity_id
_entity_poly.type
_entity_poly.pdbx_seq_one_letter_code
_entity_poly.pdbx_strand_id
1 'polypeptide(L)'
;MITSQLLAYVAISVFCVLKASSLDTFIAAVYEHAVVLPDTTPTPVSREEALVFMNRNLDVLEGAIKSATSQGVHIIVTPEDGIYGYNFSRESIYPYLEDIPNPQVNWIPCNNPNRFGYNPVQERLSCLAKNNSIYVVANIGDKKSCNTSDPQCPPDGRYQYNTNVVFDSQGKLVARYHKQNLFLGEEQFNAPKKPEMVTFDTTFGKFGIFTCFDILFHDPAVALVKDLHVDTILFPTAWMNVLPHLSAVEFHSAWAMGMGVNFLASNIHHPSNRMTGSGIYAPDFPKAFHYDMKTQDGKLIISTLDSHPAHSTVNWTSYASRIDAFPTGNQKFKGTVFFDEFTFVELTEITGNYTVCQKDLCCHLSYEMSEKRSDEVYALGAFDGLHVVEGSYYLQICTLLKCETTDLRTCGGSVDTASTRFDSFSLSGTFRTQYVFPEVLLSDVQLAPKEFEVSSDGRLFSLKPTSGPLLTVTLFGRLYEKDPASSGSPELTEYAGRIMLVVMTPIVYSLCW
;
A
#
# COMPACT_ATOMS: atom_id res chain seq x y z
N MET A 1 -59.20 -22.86 -7.65
CA MET A 1 -58.17 -22.99 -6.60
C MET A 1 -56.85 -23.62 -7.08
N ILE A 2 -56.56 -23.69 -8.39
CA ILE A 2 -55.33 -24.34 -8.92
C ILE A 2 -54.32 -23.31 -9.48
N THR A 3 -54.77 -22.10 -9.83
CA THR A 3 -53.94 -21.03 -10.40
C THR A 3 -53.03 -20.33 -9.37
N SER A 4 -53.38 -20.34 -8.08
CA SER A 4 -52.59 -19.70 -7.02
C SER A 4 -51.35 -20.50 -6.60
N GLN A 5 -51.36 -21.83 -6.74
CA GLN A 5 -50.21 -22.67 -6.38
C GLN A 5 -49.11 -22.61 -7.45
N LEU A 6 -49.49 -22.56 -8.74
CA LEU A 6 -48.52 -22.40 -9.84
C LEU A 6 -47.79 -21.05 -9.81
N LEU A 7 -48.46 -19.96 -9.43
CA LEU A 7 -47.81 -18.66 -9.23
C LEU A 7 -46.85 -18.65 -8.04
N ALA A 8 -47.17 -19.38 -6.96
CA ALA A 8 -46.28 -19.53 -5.81
C ALA A 8 -45.03 -20.36 -6.16
N TYR A 9 -45.18 -21.46 -6.91
CA TYR A 9 -44.05 -22.27 -7.38
C TYR A 9 -43.16 -21.52 -8.37
N VAL A 10 -43.74 -20.74 -9.29
CA VAL A 10 -42.97 -19.90 -10.22
C VAL A 10 -42.27 -18.76 -9.48
N ALA A 11 -42.89 -18.14 -8.46
CA ALA A 11 -42.23 -17.13 -7.64
C ALA A 11 -41.08 -17.71 -6.79
N ILE A 12 -41.24 -18.91 -6.23
CA ILE A 12 -40.20 -19.60 -5.46
C ILE A 12 -39.05 -20.06 -6.38
N SER A 13 -39.36 -20.56 -7.59
CA SER A 13 -38.33 -20.90 -8.58
C SER A 13 -37.61 -19.68 -9.14
N VAL A 14 -38.28 -18.54 -9.32
CA VAL A 14 -37.64 -17.27 -9.73
C VAL A 14 -36.76 -16.70 -8.62
N PHE A 15 -37.15 -16.84 -7.35
CA PHE A 15 -36.30 -16.48 -6.21
C PHE A 15 -35.09 -17.42 -6.03
N CYS A 16 -35.21 -18.71 -6.37
CA CYS A 16 -34.09 -19.65 -6.35
C CYS A 16 -33.13 -19.49 -7.54
N VAL A 17 -33.57 -18.93 -8.67
CA VAL A 17 -32.74 -18.71 -9.86
C VAL A 17 -32.05 -17.34 -9.86
N LEU A 18 -32.54 -16.36 -9.07
CA LEU A 18 -31.96 -15.01 -8.98
C LEU A 18 -30.96 -14.80 -7.82
N LYS A 19 -30.75 -15.79 -6.96
CA LYS A 19 -29.50 -15.84 -6.19
C LYS A 19 -28.42 -16.39 -7.12
N ALA A 20 -27.79 -15.51 -7.90
CA ALA A 20 -26.38 -15.72 -8.21
C ALA A 20 -25.72 -15.97 -6.86
N SER A 21 -25.28 -17.20 -6.60
CA SER A 21 -24.78 -17.62 -5.30
C SER A 21 -23.55 -16.79 -4.98
N SER A 22 -23.70 -15.80 -4.09
CA SER A 22 -22.56 -15.11 -3.50
C SER A 22 -21.69 -16.15 -2.82
N LEU A 23 -20.41 -16.14 -3.12
CA LEU A 23 -19.43 -17.01 -2.47
C LEU A 23 -19.13 -16.43 -1.09
N ASP A 24 -19.00 -17.30 -0.09
CA ASP A 24 -18.59 -16.89 1.26
C ASP A 24 -17.07 -16.61 1.32
N THR A 25 -16.30 -17.31 0.47
CA THR A 25 -14.84 -17.15 0.38
C THR A 25 -14.39 -17.17 -1.08
N PHE A 26 -13.20 -16.62 -1.33
CA PHE A 26 -12.53 -16.67 -2.63
C PHE A 26 -11.03 -16.87 -2.49
N ILE A 27 -10.40 -17.34 -3.55
CA ILE A 27 -8.95 -17.53 -3.62
C ILE A 27 -8.36 -16.32 -4.38
N ALA A 28 -7.51 -15.56 -3.71
CA ALA A 28 -6.80 -14.41 -4.25
C ALA A 28 -5.34 -14.77 -4.58
N ALA A 29 -4.78 -14.07 -5.56
CA ALA A 29 -3.36 -14.09 -5.84
C ALA A 29 -2.78 -12.68 -5.97
N VAL A 30 -1.53 -12.53 -5.58
CA VAL A 30 -0.70 -11.37 -5.93
C VAL A 30 0.61 -11.87 -6.51
N TYR A 31 1.16 -11.12 -7.48
CA TYR A 31 2.45 -11.45 -8.06
C TYR A 31 3.46 -10.33 -7.77
N GLU A 32 4.52 -10.66 -7.05
CA GLU A 32 5.70 -9.81 -6.94
C GLU A 32 6.52 -9.96 -8.24
N HIS A 33 6.69 -8.88 -8.99
CA HIS A 33 7.27 -8.96 -10.35
C HIS A 33 8.67 -8.38 -10.43
N ALA A 34 9.64 -9.21 -10.85
CA ALA A 34 10.96 -8.76 -11.26
C ALA A 34 10.86 -8.12 -12.65
N VAL A 35 10.51 -6.84 -12.67
CA VAL A 35 10.23 -6.11 -13.91
C VAL A 35 11.47 -6.02 -14.78
N VAL A 36 11.33 -6.40 -16.04
CA VAL A 36 12.33 -6.06 -17.06
C VAL A 36 12.20 -4.56 -17.27
N LEU A 37 13.29 -3.80 -17.09
CA LEU A 37 13.34 -2.34 -17.23
C LEU A 37 13.89 -1.93 -18.61
N PRO A 38 13.38 -0.85 -19.22
CA PRO A 38 13.86 -0.40 -20.52
C PRO A 38 15.22 0.29 -20.34
N ASP A 39 16.06 0.18 -21.37
CA ASP A 39 17.31 0.93 -21.39
C ASP A 39 17.03 2.44 -21.36
N THR A 40 17.83 3.18 -20.60
CA THR A 40 17.75 4.64 -20.56
C THR A 40 18.28 5.20 -21.88
N THR A 41 17.38 5.75 -22.69
CA THR A 41 17.71 6.33 -23.99
C THR A 41 17.43 7.83 -24.00
N PRO A 42 18.27 8.66 -24.65
CA PRO A 42 18.09 10.11 -24.69
C PRO A 42 16.91 10.55 -25.57
N THR A 43 16.38 9.67 -26.41
CA THR A 43 15.25 9.94 -27.31
C THR A 43 14.14 8.93 -27.08
N PRO A 44 12.85 9.33 -27.12
CA PRO A 44 11.73 8.39 -27.04
C PRO A 44 11.85 7.26 -28.07
N VAL A 45 11.57 6.03 -27.63
CA VAL A 45 11.49 4.86 -28.50
C VAL A 45 10.27 4.93 -29.41
N SER A 46 10.23 4.12 -30.47
CA SER A 46 9.02 3.95 -31.27
C SER A 46 7.91 3.22 -30.50
N ARG A 47 6.65 3.33 -30.97
CA ARG A 47 5.51 2.59 -30.40
C ARG A 47 5.72 1.09 -30.52
N GLU A 48 6.32 0.63 -31.62
CA GLU A 48 6.62 -0.77 -31.89
C GLU A 48 7.63 -1.31 -30.89
N GLU A 49 8.71 -0.57 -30.61
CA GLU A 49 9.72 -0.94 -29.60
C GLU A 49 9.13 -0.96 -28.19
N ALA A 50 8.35 0.06 -27.83
CA ALA A 50 7.63 0.10 -26.55
C ALA A 50 6.70 -1.12 -26.39
N LEU A 51 5.97 -1.50 -27.44
CA LEU A 51 5.12 -2.69 -27.42
C LEU A 51 5.89 -3.99 -27.30
N VAL A 52 7.02 -4.15 -28.00
CA VAL A 52 7.90 -5.33 -27.85
C VAL A 52 8.35 -5.45 -26.39
N PHE A 53 8.74 -4.33 -25.79
CA PHE A 53 9.18 -4.29 -24.41
C PHE A 53 8.06 -4.67 -23.43
N MET A 54 6.89 -4.01 -23.52
CA MET A 54 5.74 -4.32 -22.67
C MET A 54 5.29 -5.78 -22.81
N ASN A 55 5.40 -6.35 -24.01
CA ASN A 55 5.07 -7.75 -24.23
C ASN A 55 6.02 -8.72 -23.51
N ARG A 56 7.29 -8.39 -23.31
CA ARG A 56 8.21 -9.24 -22.53
C ARG A 56 7.77 -9.34 -21.07
N ASN A 57 7.35 -8.23 -20.47
CA ASN A 57 6.80 -8.24 -19.12
C ASN A 57 5.45 -8.98 -19.08
N LEU A 58 4.57 -8.75 -20.05
CA LEU A 58 3.31 -9.48 -20.17
C LEU A 58 3.49 -10.99 -20.35
N ASP A 59 4.58 -11.46 -20.98
CA ASP A 59 4.91 -12.90 -21.09
C ASP A 59 5.18 -13.51 -19.70
N VAL A 60 5.88 -12.79 -18.83
CA VAL A 60 6.14 -13.23 -17.44
C VAL A 60 4.85 -13.23 -16.62
N LEU A 61 4.07 -12.15 -16.71
CA LEU A 61 2.79 -12.03 -16.01
C LEU A 61 1.79 -13.09 -16.48
N GLU A 62 1.77 -13.43 -17.77
CA GLU A 62 0.96 -14.53 -18.32
C GLU A 62 1.31 -15.87 -17.68
N GLY A 63 2.60 -16.13 -17.42
CA GLY A 63 3.05 -17.31 -16.67
C GLY A 63 2.48 -17.36 -15.26
N ALA A 64 2.53 -16.23 -14.54
CA ALA A 64 1.95 -16.11 -13.20
C ALA A 64 0.41 -16.28 -13.21
N ILE A 65 -0.29 -15.67 -14.17
CA ILE A 65 -1.75 -15.78 -14.34
C ILE A 65 -2.16 -17.23 -14.61
N LYS A 66 -1.46 -17.93 -15.52
CA LYS A 66 -1.71 -19.35 -15.81
C LYS A 66 -1.45 -20.24 -14.60
N SER A 67 -0.38 -19.96 -13.85
CA SER A 67 -0.05 -20.69 -12.62
C SER A 67 -1.06 -20.44 -11.50
N ALA A 68 -1.59 -19.23 -11.37
CA ALA A 68 -2.67 -18.90 -10.44
C ALA A 68 -3.97 -19.63 -10.83
N THR A 69 -4.29 -19.63 -12.11
CA THR A 69 -5.50 -20.26 -12.65
C THR A 69 -5.54 -21.77 -12.41
N SER A 70 -4.40 -22.46 -12.56
CA SER A 70 -4.32 -23.90 -12.26
C SER A 70 -4.54 -24.23 -10.78
N GLN A 71 -4.54 -23.22 -9.90
CA GLN A 71 -4.77 -23.32 -8.46
C GLN A 71 -6.15 -22.77 -8.04
N GLY A 72 -7.04 -22.48 -8.99
CA GLY A 72 -8.42 -22.05 -8.71
C GLY A 72 -8.54 -20.61 -8.21
N VAL A 73 -7.55 -19.77 -8.51
CA VAL A 73 -7.56 -18.33 -8.16
C VAL A 73 -8.68 -17.61 -8.91
N HIS A 74 -9.40 -16.75 -8.20
CA HIS A 74 -10.52 -15.95 -8.73
C HIS A 74 -10.07 -14.59 -9.24
N ILE A 75 -9.06 -13.99 -8.59
CA ILE A 75 -8.50 -12.68 -8.92
C ILE A 75 -6.99 -12.66 -8.68
N ILE A 76 -6.24 -12.08 -9.62
CA ILE A 76 -4.80 -11.85 -9.49
C ILE A 76 -4.46 -10.37 -9.67
N VAL A 77 -3.63 -9.85 -8.77
CA VAL A 77 -3.07 -8.49 -8.84
C VAL A 77 -1.62 -8.54 -9.29
N THR A 78 -1.28 -7.68 -10.25
CA THR A 78 0.10 -7.41 -10.69
C THR A 78 0.54 -6.00 -10.30
N PRO A 79 1.85 -5.72 -10.23
CA PRO A 79 2.34 -4.47 -9.62
C PRO A 79 2.07 -3.20 -10.44
N GLU A 80 2.22 -2.06 -9.76
CA GLU A 80 2.38 -0.75 -10.41
C GLU A 80 3.62 -0.77 -11.30
N ASP A 81 3.55 -0.13 -12.48
CA ASP A 81 4.66 -0.05 -13.44
C ASP A 81 5.24 -1.42 -13.87
N GLY A 82 4.56 -2.53 -13.57
CA GLY A 82 5.03 -3.90 -13.83
C GLY A 82 5.14 -4.26 -15.31
N ILE A 83 4.68 -3.40 -16.22
CA ILE A 83 4.68 -3.63 -17.66
C ILE A 83 5.75 -2.80 -18.39
N TYR A 84 6.04 -1.58 -17.91
CA TYR A 84 6.94 -0.66 -18.59
C TYR A 84 8.06 -0.07 -17.70
N GLY A 85 8.03 -0.24 -16.38
CA GLY A 85 8.99 0.35 -15.43
C GLY A 85 8.68 1.80 -15.06
N TYR A 86 9.61 2.51 -14.40
CA TYR A 86 9.32 3.80 -13.77
C TYR A 86 10.29 4.94 -14.14
N ASN A 87 11.22 4.71 -15.09
CA ASN A 87 12.22 5.70 -15.49
C ASN A 87 11.80 6.45 -16.77
N PHE A 88 10.94 7.45 -16.63
CA PHE A 88 10.40 8.17 -17.78
C PHE A 88 10.29 9.68 -17.60
N SER A 89 10.28 10.39 -18.73
CA SER A 89 9.76 11.75 -18.86
C SER A 89 8.39 11.70 -19.56
N ARG A 90 7.71 12.85 -19.64
CA ARG A 90 6.45 12.94 -20.39
C ARG A 90 6.56 12.52 -21.85
N GLU A 91 7.72 12.75 -22.48
CA GLU A 91 7.95 12.38 -23.87
C GLU A 91 8.33 10.91 -24.02
N SER A 92 9.19 10.37 -23.13
CA SER A 92 9.66 9.00 -23.25
C SER A 92 8.62 7.95 -22.82
N ILE A 93 7.66 8.30 -21.96
CA ILE A 93 6.53 7.40 -21.61
C ILE A 93 5.50 7.33 -22.75
N TYR A 94 5.36 8.38 -23.58
CA TYR A 94 4.26 8.51 -24.54
C TYR A 94 4.06 7.31 -25.47
N PRO A 95 5.12 6.66 -26.02
CA PRO A 95 4.99 5.45 -26.83
C PRO A 95 4.39 4.25 -26.08
N TYR A 96 4.40 4.23 -24.75
CA TYR A 96 3.85 3.15 -23.94
C TYR A 96 2.34 3.31 -23.68
N LEU A 97 1.80 4.52 -23.82
CA LEU A 97 0.43 4.87 -23.43
C LEU A 97 -0.64 4.44 -24.46
N GLU A 98 -1.81 4.03 -23.96
CA GLU A 98 -3.04 3.77 -24.73
C GLU A 98 -4.17 4.70 -24.30
N ASP A 99 -5.20 4.90 -25.14
CA ASP A 99 -6.41 5.61 -24.70
C ASP A 99 -7.36 4.58 -24.08
N ILE A 100 -7.42 4.57 -22.75
CA ILE A 100 -8.22 3.61 -21.98
C ILE A 100 -9.63 4.19 -21.76
N PRO A 101 -10.71 3.60 -22.30
CA PRO A 101 -12.04 4.16 -22.18
C PRO A 101 -12.60 4.01 -20.75
N ASN A 102 -13.64 4.76 -20.43
CA ASN A 102 -14.39 4.54 -19.19
C ASN A 102 -15.10 3.17 -19.26
N PRO A 103 -15.03 2.31 -18.21
CA PRO A 103 -15.66 0.98 -18.20
C PRO A 103 -17.16 0.94 -18.57
N GLN A 104 -17.89 2.06 -18.41
CA GLN A 104 -19.30 2.19 -18.80
C GLN A 104 -19.55 1.94 -20.29
N VAL A 105 -18.52 2.02 -21.15
CA VAL A 105 -18.66 1.66 -22.57
C VAL A 105 -18.95 0.17 -22.79
N ASN A 106 -18.86 -0.66 -21.75
CA ASN A 106 -19.16 -2.10 -21.77
C ASN A 106 -18.39 -2.82 -22.88
N TRP A 107 -17.08 -2.94 -22.71
CA TRP A 107 -16.18 -3.44 -23.73
C TRP A 107 -15.37 -4.65 -23.24
N ILE A 108 -15.31 -5.67 -24.10
CA ILE A 108 -14.43 -6.82 -23.97
C ILE A 108 -13.40 -6.69 -25.11
N PRO A 109 -12.20 -6.13 -24.85
CA PRO A 109 -11.17 -5.97 -25.88
C PRO A 109 -10.89 -7.26 -26.65
N CYS A 110 -10.79 -8.40 -25.97
CA CYS A 110 -10.51 -9.69 -26.61
C CYS A 110 -11.57 -10.13 -27.65
N ASN A 111 -12.81 -9.66 -27.53
CA ASN A 111 -13.89 -9.99 -28.48
C ASN A 111 -14.06 -8.94 -29.58
N ASN A 112 -13.69 -7.69 -29.32
CA ASN A 112 -13.88 -6.57 -30.23
C ASN A 112 -12.70 -5.59 -30.15
N PRO A 113 -11.49 -6.01 -30.56
CA PRO A 113 -10.27 -5.25 -30.33
C PRO A 113 -10.24 -3.91 -31.07
N ASN A 114 -10.88 -3.84 -32.24
CA ASN A 114 -10.86 -2.65 -33.10
C ASN A 114 -11.84 -1.54 -32.69
N ARG A 115 -12.64 -1.71 -31.61
CA ARG A 115 -13.71 -0.77 -31.23
C ARG A 115 -13.20 0.65 -30.95
N PHE A 116 -12.03 0.77 -30.32
CA PHE A 116 -11.45 2.04 -29.89
C PHE A 116 -10.08 2.30 -30.54
N GLY A 117 -9.86 1.77 -31.75
CA GLY A 117 -8.57 1.84 -32.43
C GLY A 117 -7.58 0.79 -31.91
N TYR A 118 -6.29 1.07 -32.08
CA TYR A 118 -5.21 0.12 -31.78
C TYR A 118 -4.82 0.15 -30.30
N ASN A 119 -5.35 -0.80 -29.51
CA ASN A 119 -5.12 -0.94 -28.06
C ASN A 119 -4.62 -2.35 -27.68
N PRO A 120 -3.46 -2.78 -28.19
CA PRO A 120 -2.97 -4.14 -28.05
C PRO A 120 -2.68 -4.57 -26.61
N VAL A 121 -2.31 -3.66 -25.70
CA VAL A 121 -2.05 -4.01 -24.29
C VAL A 121 -3.37 -4.31 -23.58
N GLN A 122 -4.40 -3.47 -23.76
CA GLN A 122 -5.75 -3.73 -23.25
C GLN A 122 -6.35 -5.02 -23.85
N GLU A 123 -6.14 -5.27 -25.14
CA GLU A 123 -6.52 -6.52 -25.80
C GLU A 123 -5.87 -7.74 -25.15
N ARG A 124 -4.55 -7.71 -24.97
CA ARG A 124 -3.80 -8.83 -24.39
C ARG A 124 -4.26 -9.13 -22.97
N LEU A 125 -4.38 -8.11 -22.11
CA LEU A 125 -4.85 -8.26 -20.73
C LEU A 125 -6.29 -8.82 -20.66
N SER A 126 -7.19 -8.31 -21.51
CA SER A 126 -8.55 -8.83 -21.66
C SER A 126 -8.56 -10.31 -22.06
N CYS A 127 -7.73 -10.71 -23.02
CA CYS A 127 -7.62 -12.11 -23.43
C CYS A 127 -7.00 -12.99 -22.35
N LEU A 128 -6.01 -12.50 -21.61
CA LEU A 128 -5.44 -13.23 -20.46
C LEU A 128 -6.52 -13.51 -19.41
N ALA A 129 -7.33 -12.52 -19.06
CA ALA A 129 -8.43 -12.68 -18.12
C ALA A 129 -9.48 -13.68 -18.64
N LYS A 130 -9.96 -13.49 -19.88
CA LYS A 130 -10.97 -14.34 -20.50
C LYS A 130 -10.52 -15.80 -20.67
N ASN A 131 -9.34 -16.02 -21.24
CA ASN A 131 -8.85 -17.36 -21.57
C ASN A 131 -8.54 -18.20 -20.33
N ASN A 132 -8.26 -17.53 -19.21
CA ASN A 132 -8.00 -18.17 -17.93
C ASN A 132 -9.19 -18.08 -16.96
N SER A 133 -10.30 -17.44 -17.36
CA SER A 133 -11.50 -17.27 -16.52
C SER A 133 -11.22 -16.69 -15.13
N ILE A 134 -10.32 -15.71 -15.07
CA ILE A 134 -9.82 -15.08 -13.84
C ILE A 134 -9.92 -13.55 -13.96
N TYR A 135 -10.19 -12.85 -12.85
CA TYR A 135 -10.05 -11.40 -12.82
C TYR A 135 -8.56 -11.02 -12.85
N VAL A 136 -8.19 -10.12 -13.75
CA VAL A 136 -6.81 -9.62 -13.88
C VAL A 136 -6.78 -8.14 -13.56
N VAL A 137 -5.98 -7.78 -12.55
CA VAL A 137 -5.70 -6.40 -12.17
C VAL A 137 -4.28 -6.07 -12.61
N ALA A 138 -4.13 -5.00 -13.40
CA ALA A 138 -2.83 -4.56 -13.88
C ALA A 138 -2.72 -3.04 -13.86
N ASN A 139 -1.49 -2.53 -13.90
CA ASN A 139 -1.19 -1.11 -14.03
C ASN A 139 -0.56 -0.84 -15.41
N ILE A 140 -1.14 0.10 -16.14
CA ILE A 140 -0.70 0.57 -17.46
C ILE A 140 -0.81 2.10 -17.56
N GLY A 141 -0.30 2.68 -18.65
CA GLY A 141 -0.36 4.12 -18.88
C GLY A 141 -1.54 4.52 -19.77
N ASP A 142 -2.32 5.50 -19.31
CA ASP A 142 -3.41 6.10 -20.07
C ASP A 142 -2.98 7.43 -20.70
N LYS A 143 -3.45 7.71 -21.92
CA LYS A 143 -3.38 9.04 -22.52
C LYS A 143 -4.76 9.58 -22.87
N LYS A 144 -4.96 10.87 -22.66
CA LYS A 144 -6.18 11.58 -23.04
C LYS A 144 -5.82 12.84 -23.81
N SER A 145 -6.06 12.83 -25.11
CA SER A 145 -5.88 14.01 -25.94
C SER A 145 -6.79 15.14 -25.48
N CYS A 146 -6.26 16.35 -25.42
CA CYS A 146 -6.99 17.55 -25.09
C CYS A 146 -6.56 18.68 -26.04
N ASN A 147 -7.25 19.82 -25.98
CA ASN A 147 -6.91 21.00 -26.78
C ASN A 147 -7.05 22.25 -25.91
N THR A 148 -6.71 23.41 -26.48
CA THR A 148 -6.71 24.70 -25.79
C THR A 148 -8.08 25.17 -25.30
N SER A 149 -9.18 24.49 -25.66
CA SER A 149 -10.51 24.74 -25.09
C SER A 149 -10.63 24.19 -23.67
N ASP A 150 -9.82 23.19 -23.30
CA ASP A 150 -9.66 22.75 -21.93
C ASP A 150 -8.55 23.58 -21.26
N PRO A 151 -8.89 24.45 -20.29
CA PRO A 151 -7.90 25.34 -19.67
C PRO A 151 -6.85 24.60 -18.83
N GLN A 152 -7.07 23.31 -18.50
CA GLN A 152 -6.12 22.48 -17.77
C GLN A 152 -5.29 21.58 -18.69
N CYS A 153 -5.54 21.60 -20.00
CA CYS A 153 -4.82 20.79 -20.96
C CYS A 153 -3.31 21.10 -20.89
N PRO A 154 -2.44 20.10 -20.63
CA PRO A 154 -1.01 20.32 -20.63
C PRO A 154 -0.52 20.92 -21.96
N PRO A 155 0.56 21.72 -21.96
CA PRO A 155 1.06 22.39 -23.17
C PRO A 155 1.38 21.44 -24.33
N ASP A 156 1.66 20.18 -24.02
CA ASP A 156 2.00 19.12 -24.95
C ASP A 156 0.76 18.36 -25.50
N GLY A 157 -0.45 18.85 -25.21
CA GLY A 157 -1.71 18.49 -25.87
C GLY A 157 -2.39 17.21 -25.36
N ARG A 158 -1.94 16.67 -24.23
CA ARG A 158 -2.53 15.45 -23.65
C ARG A 158 -2.32 15.36 -22.14
N TYR A 159 -3.26 14.71 -21.47
CA TYR A 159 -3.03 14.15 -20.15
C TYR A 159 -2.42 12.75 -20.26
N GLN A 160 -1.58 12.38 -19.29
CA GLN A 160 -0.93 11.09 -19.16
C GLN A 160 -1.14 10.60 -17.74
N TYR A 161 -1.67 9.39 -17.52
CA TYR A 161 -2.02 8.91 -16.19
C TYR A 161 -1.40 7.55 -15.89
N ASN A 162 -0.86 7.39 -14.68
CA ASN A 162 -0.60 6.09 -14.07
C ASN A 162 -1.96 5.44 -13.79
N THR A 163 -2.23 4.28 -14.39
CA THR A 163 -3.60 3.77 -14.52
C THR A 163 -3.74 2.30 -14.17
N ASN A 164 -4.48 2.01 -13.10
CA ASN A 164 -4.93 0.64 -12.86
C ASN A 164 -6.12 0.31 -13.78
N VAL A 165 -6.11 -0.91 -14.32
CA VAL A 165 -7.23 -1.49 -15.08
C VAL A 165 -7.59 -2.86 -14.50
N VAL A 166 -8.89 -3.18 -14.52
CA VAL A 166 -9.39 -4.49 -14.11
C VAL A 166 -10.20 -5.11 -15.22
N PHE A 167 -9.83 -6.33 -15.59
CA PHE A 167 -10.59 -7.17 -16.51
C PHE A 167 -11.26 -8.30 -15.72
N ASP A 168 -12.56 -8.49 -15.92
CA ASP A 168 -13.29 -9.62 -15.32
C ASP A 168 -12.92 -10.96 -15.99
N SER A 169 -13.43 -12.06 -15.43
CA SER A 169 -13.19 -13.41 -15.96
C SER A 169 -13.70 -13.66 -17.38
N GLN A 170 -14.50 -12.74 -17.95
CA GLN A 170 -14.94 -12.78 -19.36
C GLN A 170 -14.09 -11.86 -20.25
N GLY A 171 -13.11 -11.17 -19.68
CA GLY A 171 -12.23 -10.20 -20.33
C GLY A 171 -12.85 -8.80 -20.46
N LYS A 172 -13.95 -8.50 -19.78
CA LYS A 172 -14.56 -7.17 -19.84
C LYS A 172 -13.77 -6.19 -18.97
N LEU A 173 -13.52 -4.99 -19.49
CA LEU A 173 -13.00 -3.88 -18.68
C LEU A 173 -14.07 -3.45 -17.67
N VAL A 174 -13.82 -3.67 -16.37
CA VAL A 174 -14.78 -3.37 -15.30
C VAL A 174 -14.35 -2.21 -14.40
N ALA A 175 -13.05 -1.89 -14.34
CA ALA A 175 -12.55 -0.73 -13.62
C ALA A 175 -11.35 -0.09 -14.34
N ARG A 176 -11.25 1.23 -14.20
CA ARG A 176 -10.11 2.06 -14.59
C ARG A 176 -9.93 3.12 -13.51
N TYR A 177 -8.73 3.22 -12.93
CA TYR A 177 -8.40 4.18 -11.89
C TYR A 177 -7.11 4.91 -12.26
N HIS A 178 -7.16 6.25 -12.26
CA HIS A 178 -5.98 7.10 -12.40
C HIS A 178 -5.41 7.45 -11.03
N LYS A 179 -4.12 7.16 -10.79
CA LYS A 179 -3.43 7.43 -9.52
C LYS A 179 -3.57 8.90 -9.12
N GLN A 180 -4.10 9.14 -7.92
CA GLN A 180 -4.38 10.49 -7.43
C GLN A 180 -3.14 11.15 -6.82
N ASN A 181 -2.43 10.41 -5.97
CA ASN A 181 -1.29 10.92 -5.21
C ASN A 181 0.00 10.45 -5.85
N LEU A 182 0.54 11.25 -6.77
CA LEU A 182 1.83 10.98 -7.41
C LEU A 182 2.98 11.13 -6.41
N PHE A 183 3.93 10.22 -6.46
CA PHE A 183 5.16 10.28 -5.69
C PHE A 183 6.16 11.27 -6.33
N LEU A 184 7.12 11.74 -5.53
CA LEU A 184 8.20 12.58 -6.03
C LEU A 184 8.96 11.85 -7.16
N GLY A 185 9.08 12.50 -8.32
CA GLY A 185 9.75 11.94 -9.50
C GLY A 185 8.82 11.34 -10.55
N GLU A 186 7.51 11.23 -10.30
CA GLU A 186 6.52 10.78 -11.30
C GLU A 186 6.08 11.90 -12.28
N GLU A 187 7.01 12.72 -12.75
CA GLU A 187 6.74 13.89 -13.61
C GLU A 187 6.18 13.52 -15.00
N GLN A 188 6.33 12.25 -15.40
CA GLN A 188 5.75 11.70 -16.61
C GLN A 188 4.21 11.65 -16.59
N PHE A 189 3.60 11.72 -15.39
CA PHE A 189 2.15 11.62 -15.21
C PHE A 189 1.51 12.92 -14.72
N ASN A 190 0.21 13.04 -14.96
CA ASN A 190 -0.66 14.08 -14.44
C ASN A 190 -1.49 13.49 -13.30
N ALA A 191 -1.77 14.29 -12.27
CA ALA A 191 -2.79 13.94 -11.30
C ALA A 191 -4.20 14.23 -11.88
N PRO A 192 -5.21 13.39 -11.60
CA PRO A 192 -6.60 13.68 -11.95
C PRO A 192 -7.09 14.97 -11.31
N LYS A 193 -8.02 15.65 -12.00
CA LYS A 193 -8.64 16.89 -11.51
C LYS A 193 -9.43 16.68 -10.21
N LYS A 194 -10.00 15.49 -10.03
CA LYS A 194 -10.73 15.08 -8.84
C LYS A 194 -10.35 13.64 -8.52
N PRO A 195 -10.26 13.26 -7.24
CA PRO A 195 -10.08 11.88 -6.85
C PRO A 195 -11.15 10.97 -7.48
N GLU A 196 -10.70 9.89 -8.09
CA GLU A 196 -11.57 8.89 -8.68
C GLU A 196 -11.93 7.81 -7.65
N MET A 197 -13.20 7.72 -7.30
CA MET A 197 -13.72 6.71 -6.37
C MET A 197 -14.14 5.45 -7.14
N VAL A 198 -13.18 4.58 -7.42
CA VAL A 198 -13.37 3.43 -8.32
C VAL A 198 -13.66 2.15 -7.54
N THR A 199 -14.84 1.57 -7.80
CA THR A 199 -15.26 0.29 -7.24
C THR A 199 -15.91 -0.60 -8.29
N PHE A 200 -15.92 -1.91 -8.06
CA PHE A 200 -16.74 -2.85 -8.82
C PHE A 200 -17.18 -4.02 -7.93
N ASP A 201 -18.35 -4.58 -8.25
CA ASP A 201 -18.94 -5.71 -7.52
C ASP A 201 -18.61 -7.04 -8.22
N THR A 202 -18.39 -8.09 -7.42
CA THR A 202 -18.25 -9.47 -7.91
C THR A 202 -19.19 -10.40 -7.13
N THR A 203 -19.19 -11.69 -7.47
CA THR A 203 -19.90 -12.71 -6.67
C THR A 203 -19.19 -13.03 -5.35
N PHE A 204 -18.03 -12.43 -5.08
CA PHE A 204 -17.18 -12.73 -3.92
C PHE A 204 -16.70 -11.45 -3.21
N GLY A 205 -17.48 -10.36 -3.28
CA GLY A 205 -17.25 -9.13 -2.55
C GLY A 205 -17.26 -7.88 -3.43
N LYS A 206 -17.27 -6.72 -2.78
CA LYS A 206 -17.10 -5.42 -3.40
C LYS A 206 -15.64 -4.98 -3.31
N PHE A 207 -15.08 -4.60 -4.45
CA PHE A 207 -13.67 -4.24 -4.56
C PHE A 207 -13.50 -2.74 -4.73
N GLY A 208 -12.55 -2.17 -4.00
CA GLY A 208 -11.97 -0.85 -4.25
C GLY A 208 -10.55 -0.99 -4.82
N ILE A 209 -10.05 0.06 -5.46
CA ILE A 209 -8.71 0.05 -6.06
C ILE A 209 -8.04 1.41 -5.92
N PHE A 210 -6.76 1.41 -5.55
CA PHE A 210 -5.88 2.56 -5.56
C PHE A 210 -4.42 2.10 -5.71
N THR A 211 -3.47 3.04 -5.83
CA THR A 211 -2.09 2.71 -6.23
C THR A 211 -1.06 3.28 -5.25
N CYS A 212 -0.18 2.42 -4.74
CA CYS A 212 1.05 2.80 -4.06
C CYS A 212 0.87 3.94 -3.03
N PHE A 213 1.44 5.11 -3.30
CA PHE A 213 1.47 6.27 -2.41
C PHE A 213 0.07 6.75 -1.96
N ASP A 214 -0.99 6.44 -2.71
CA ASP A 214 -2.38 6.71 -2.32
C ASP A 214 -2.74 6.20 -0.91
N ILE A 215 -2.10 5.12 -0.44
CA ILE A 215 -2.36 4.50 0.87
C ILE A 215 -2.14 5.47 2.05
N LEU A 216 -1.27 6.47 1.88
CA LEU A 216 -0.95 7.46 2.91
C LEU A 216 -1.94 8.63 2.98
N PHE A 217 -2.89 8.72 2.06
CA PHE A 217 -3.81 9.86 1.93
C PHE A 217 -5.27 9.47 2.16
N HIS A 218 -6.11 10.48 2.38
CA HIS A 218 -7.53 10.25 2.58
C HIS A 218 -8.21 9.78 1.30
N ASP A 219 -7.98 10.49 0.20
CA ASP A 219 -8.65 10.22 -1.07
C ASP A 219 -7.70 9.54 -2.06
N PRO A 220 -8.11 8.41 -2.67
CA PRO A 220 -9.40 7.72 -2.48
C PRO A 220 -9.42 6.70 -1.33
N ALA A 221 -8.27 6.37 -0.73
CA ALA A 221 -8.08 5.17 0.09
C ALA A 221 -9.05 5.05 1.28
N VAL A 222 -9.21 6.11 2.07
CA VAL A 222 -10.12 6.13 3.23
C VAL A 222 -11.58 6.15 2.78
N ALA A 223 -11.92 6.97 1.79
CA ALA A 223 -13.29 7.13 1.29
C ALA A 223 -13.83 5.82 0.69
N LEU A 224 -13.01 5.04 0.00
CA LEU A 224 -13.38 3.71 -0.51
C LEU A 224 -13.88 2.79 0.62
N VAL A 225 -13.23 2.82 1.78
CA VAL A 225 -13.62 1.98 2.92
C VAL A 225 -14.78 2.59 3.69
N LYS A 226 -14.67 3.85 4.11
CA LYS A 226 -15.63 4.49 5.02
C LYS A 226 -16.94 4.89 4.35
N ASP A 227 -16.89 5.35 3.11
CA ASP A 227 -18.07 5.85 2.41
C ASP A 227 -18.65 4.78 1.48
N LEU A 228 -17.80 4.01 0.81
CA LEU A 228 -18.24 3.02 -0.18
C LEU A 228 -18.26 1.58 0.33
N HIS A 229 -17.77 1.32 1.55
CA HIS A 229 -17.93 0.04 2.25
C HIS A 229 -17.42 -1.14 1.40
N VAL A 230 -16.22 -0.99 0.82
CA VAL A 230 -15.57 -2.07 0.07
C VAL A 230 -15.10 -3.17 1.02
N ASP A 231 -15.25 -4.43 0.60
CA ASP A 231 -14.78 -5.60 1.34
C ASP A 231 -13.27 -5.81 1.17
N THR A 232 -12.78 -5.50 -0.04
CA THR A 232 -11.40 -5.80 -0.46
C THR A 232 -10.78 -4.66 -1.25
N ILE A 233 -9.53 -4.32 -0.95
CA ILE A 233 -8.71 -3.39 -1.73
C ILE A 233 -7.72 -4.14 -2.63
N LEU A 234 -7.64 -3.70 -3.88
CA LEU A 234 -6.64 -4.10 -4.86
C LEU A 234 -5.55 -3.02 -4.90
N PHE A 235 -4.30 -3.44 -4.71
CA PHE A 235 -3.20 -2.50 -4.51
C PHE A 235 -1.96 -2.88 -5.33
N PRO A 236 -1.93 -2.52 -6.62
CA PRO A 236 -0.69 -2.44 -7.39
C PRO A 236 0.23 -1.38 -6.77
N THR A 237 1.50 -1.72 -6.57
CA THR A 237 2.47 -0.80 -5.96
C THR A 237 3.89 -1.02 -6.48
N ALA A 238 4.70 0.03 -6.49
CA ALA A 238 6.15 0.00 -6.70
C ALA A 238 6.83 0.66 -5.49
N TRP A 239 6.66 0.04 -4.32
CA TRP A 239 7.00 0.62 -3.02
C TRP A 239 8.47 0.43 -2.68
N MET A 240 9.14 1.52 -2.33
CA MET A 240 10.50 1.53 -1.79
C MET A 240 10.45 1.44 -0.26
N ASN A 241 11.02 0.38 0.30
CA ASN A 241 10.99 0.16 1.74
C ASN A 241 11.80 1.23 2.50
N VAL A 242 11.17 1.83 3.52
CA VAL A 242 11.80 2.75 4.47
C VAL A 242 11.50 2.30 5.90
N LEU A 243 12.46 1.65 6.53
CA LEU A 243 12.36 1.28 7.95
C LEU A 243 12.53 2.53 8.84
N PRO A 244 11.91 2.57 10.02
CA PRO A 244 11.28 1.44 10.73
C PRO A 244 9.77 1.30 10.57
N HIS A 245 9.07 2.15 9.81
CA HIS A 245 7.58 2.17 9.80
C HIS A 245 6.94 2.10 8.42
N LEU A 246 7.74 2.12 7.34
CA LEU A 246 7.24 2.18 5.96
C LEU A 246 7.88 1.06 5.12
N SER A 247 8.09 -0.12 5.72
CA SER A 247 8.26 -1.32 4.90
C SER A 247 6.91 -1.71 4.29
N ALA A 248 6.90 -2.17 3.05
CA ALA A 248 5.70 -2.54 2.32
C ALA A 248 4.86 -3.57 3.07
N VAL A 249 5.44 -4.72 3.45
CA VAL A 249 4.67 -5.77 4.16
C VAL A 249 4.14 -5.30 5.52
N GLU A 250 4.89 -4.43 6.17
CA GLU A 250 4.55 -3.83 7.47
C GLU A 250 3.34 -2.90 7.31
N PHE A 251 3.52 -1.78 6.62
CA PHE A 251 2.54 -0.70 6.56
C PHE A 251 1.26 -1.15 5.82
N HIS A 252 1.39 -1.90 4.72
CA HIS A 252 0.21 -2.34 3.96
C HIS A 252 -0.66 -3.30 4.78
N SER A 253 -0.04 -4.20 5.57
CA SER A 253 -0.81 -5.13 6.40
C SER A 253 -1.43 -4.44 7.64
N ALA A 254 -0.72 -3.48 8.22
CA ALA A 254 -1.23 -2.62 9.28
C ALA A 254 -2.42 -1.77 8.81
N TRP A 255 -2.35 -1.22 7.59
CA TRP A 255 -3.44 -0.47 7.00
C TRP A 255 -4.68 -1.34 6.80
N ALA A 256 -4.51 -2.57 6.29
CA ALA A 256 -5.60 -3.54 6.14
C ALA A 256 -6.30 -3.85 7.48
N MET A 257 -5.50 -4.07 8.54
CA MET A 257 -6.02 -4.30 9.89
C MET A 257 -6.74 -3.07 10.46
N GLY A 258 -6.12 -1.88 10.39
CA GLY A 258 -6.68 -0.64 10.94
C GLY A 258 -7.94 -0.17 10.21
N MET A 259 -8.03 -0.41 8.89
CA MET A 259 -9.21 -0.10 8.10
C MET A 259 -10.26 -1.21 8.11
N GLY A 260 -9.86 -2.42 8.52
CA GLY A 260 -10.74 -3.58 8.64
C GLY A 260 -11.16 -4.15 7.29
N VAL A 261 -10.28 -4.20 6.29
CA VAL A 261 -10.58 -4.75 4.95
C VAL A 261 -9.59 -5.84 4.53
N ASN A 262 -9.99 -6.67 3.57
CA ASN A 262 -9.01 -7.48 2.84
C ASN A 262 -8.14 -6.58 1.96
N PHE A 263 -6.90 -6.96 1.72
CA PHE A 263 -5.93 -6.14 0.98
C PHE A 263 -4.96 -7.00 0.18
N LEU A 264 -4.92 -6.79 -1.14
CA LEU A 264 -4.09 -7.55 -2.08
C LEU A 264 -2.98 -6.63 -2.59
N ALA A 265 -1.81 -6.69 -1.94
CA ALA A 265 -0.64 -5.89 -2.28
C ALA A 265 0.29 -6.64 -3.25
N SER A 266 0.49 -6.08 -4.43
CA SER A 266 1.37 -6.63 -5.46
C SER A 266 2.46 -5.60 -5.77
N ASN A 267 3.70 -5.92 -5.39
CA ASN A 267 4.84 -5.01 -5.45
C ASN A 267 5.83 -5.40 -6.55
N ILE A 268 6.64 -4.43 -6.98
CA ILE A 268 7.83 -4.68 -7.80
C ILE A 268 8.88 -5.43 -6.96
N HIS A 269 9.60 -6.34 -7.62
CA HIS A 269 10.81 -6.97 -7.11
C HIS A 269 12.04 -6.32 -7.76
N HIS A 270 12.64 -5.36 -7.05
CA HIS A 270 13.89 -4.74 -7.45
C HIS A 270 14.70 -4.35 -6.20
N PRO A 271 15.47 -5.29 -5.62
CA PRO A 271 16.19 -5.09 -4.37
C PRO A 271 17.17 -3.92 -4.36
N SER A 272 17.75 -3.56 -5.52
CA SER A 272 18.65 -2.40 -5.64
C SER A 272 17.97 -1.07 -5.25
N ASN A 273 16.66 -0.97 -5.48
CA ASN A 273 15.81 0.17 -5.10
C ASN A 273 14.98 -0.12 -3.84
N ARG A 274 15.33 -1.17 -3.08
CA ARG A 274 14.58 -1.61 -1.90
C ARG A 274 13.11 -1.92 -2.19
N MET A 275 12.80 -2.35 -3.41
CA MET A 275 11.45 -2.75 -3.80
C MET A 275 11.32 -4.27 -3.66
N THR A 276 10.58 -4.68 -2.63
CA THR A 276 10.10 -6.04 -2.38
C THR A 276 9.10 -5.93 -1.25
N GLY A 277 8.09 -6.79 -1.22
CA GLY A 277 7.09 -6.74 -0.17
C GLY A 277 5.69 -6.83 -0.75
N SER A 278 5.28 -8.03 -1.08
CA SER A 278 3.94 -8.33 -1.58
C SER A 278 3.20 -9.22 -0.59
N GLY A 279 1.87 -9.20 -0.62
CA GLY A 279 1.10 -10.05 0.29
C GLY A 279 -0.40 -9.94 0.15
N ILE A 280 -1.06 -10.83 0.89
CA ILE A 280 -2.50 -10.94 1.00
C ILE A 280 -2.84 -10.79 2.48
N TYR A 281 -3.53 -9.71 2.82
CA TYR A 281 -3.83 -9.31 4.19
C TYR A 281 -5.34 -9.32 4.42
N ALA A 282 -5.73 -9.65 5.64
CA ALA A 282 -7.12 -9.62 6.10
C ALA A 282 -7.21 -8.80 7.40
N PRO A 283 -8.41 -8.43 7.85
CA PRO A 283 -8.59 -7.57 9.04
C PRO A 283 -8.04 -8.17 10.33
N ASP A 284 -7.98 -9.50 10.42
CA ASP A 284 -7.55 -10.22 11.61
C ASP A 284 -6.03 -10.43 11.66
N PHE A 285 -5.44 -10.90 10.57
CA PHE A 285 -3.99 -11.09 10.44
C PHE A 285 -3.55 -11.24 8.97
N PRO A 286 -2.28 -10.98 8.64
CA PRO A 286 -1.70 -11.26 7.33
C PRO A 286 -1.84 -12.75 6.95
N LYS A 287 -2.48 -13.07 5.81
CA LYS A 287 -2.68 -14.47 5.40
C LYS A 287 -1.45 -15.05 4.71
N ALA A 288 -0.75 -14.24 3.91
CA ALA A 288 0.50 -14.59 3.26
C ALA A 288 1.28 -13.31 2.91
N PHE A 289 2.61 -13.36 2.97
CA PHE A 289 3.47 -12.26 2.57
C PHE A 289 4.79 -12.79 2.02
N HIS A 290 5.51 -11.95 1.30
CA HIS A 290 6.83 -12.22 0.78
C HIS A 290 7.69 -10.97 0.91
N TYR A 291 8.94 -11.16 1.32
CA TYR A 291 9.97 -10.14 1.36
C TYR A 291 11.30 -10.81 0.99
N ASP A 292 12.01 -10.28 0.02
CA ASP A 292 13.28 -10.83 -0.43
C ASP A 292 14.20 -9.75 -1.02
N MET A 293 15.26 -9.43 -0.28
CA MET A 293 16.33 -8.53 -0.73
C MET A 293 17.55 -9.27 -1.31
N LYS A 294 17.50 -10.61 -1.38
CA LYS A 294 18.66 -11.47 -1.68
C LYS A 294 18.62 -12.00 -3.12
N THR A 295 17.45 -12.39 -3.61
CA THR A 295 17.31 -12.92 -4.98
C THR A 295 16.88 -11.84 -5.97
N GLN A 296 16.60 -12.22 -7.22
CA GLN A 296 16.04 -11.35 -8.25
C GLN A 296 14.77 -11.99 -8.85
N ASP A 297 14.17 -12.95 -8.14
CA ASP A 297 13.09 -13.78 -8.64
C ASP A 297 11.73 -13.19 -8.28
N GLY A 298 10.81 -13.18 -9.25
CA GLY A 298 9.41 -12.85 -8.97
C GLY A 298 8.72 -13.94 -8.12
N LYS A 299 7.65 -13.58 -7.41
CA LYS A 299 6.94 -14.48 -6.49
C LYS A 299 5.43 -14.44 -6.66
N LEU A 300 4.83 -15.59 -6.94
CA LEU A 300 3.38 -15.78 -6.85
C LEU A 300 2.99 -16.15 -5.41
N ILE A 301 2.02 -15.42 -4.86
CA ILE A 301 1.47 -15.63 -3.52
C ILE A 301 -0.03 -15.86 -3.67
N ILE A 302 -0.56 -16.91 -3.03
CA ILE A 302 -1.96 -17.30 -3.12
C ILE A 302 -2.50 -17.52 -1.71
N SER A 303 -3.72 -17.06 -1.46
CA SER A 303 -4.42 -17.33 -0.20
C SER A 303 -5.94 -17.25 -0.35
N THR A 304 -6.65 -17.89 0.57
CA THR A 304 -8.11 -17.80 0.68
C THR A 304 -8.50 -16.65 1.59
N LEU A 305 -9.51 -15.89 1.19
CA LEU A 305 -10.09 -14.78 1.95
C LEU A 305 -11.61 -14.95 2.07
N ASP A 306 -12.17 -14.38 3.12
CA ASP A 306 -13.62 -14.21 3.25
C ASP A 306 -14.07 -13.11 2.29
N SER A 307 -15.17 -13.35 1.58
CA SER A 307 -15.73 -12.39 0.61
C SER A 307 -16.27 -11.13 1.28
N HIS A 308 -16.76 -11.27 2.51
CA HIS A 308 -17.30 -10.19 3.34
C HIS A 308 -16.70 -10.29 4.75
N PRO A 309 -15.47 -9.79 4.97
CA PRO A 309 -14.80 -9.94 6.24
C PRO A 309 -15.49 -9.10 7.33
N ALA A 310 -15.40 -9.55 8.58
CA ALA A 310 -16.01 -8.83 9.70
C ALA A 310 -15.22 -7.56 10.04
N HIS A 311 -15.94 -6.46 10.27
CA HIS A 311 -15.35 -5.20 10.74
C HIS A 311 -15.43 -5.09 12.26
N SER A 312 -14.28 -4.93 12.92
CA SER A 312 -14.22 -4.56 14.34
C SER A 312 -14.06 -3.04 14.47
N THR A 313 -14.74 -2.44 15.45
CA THR A 313 -14.59 -1.02 15.76
C THR A 313 -13.66 -0.87 16.96
N VAL A 314 -12.64 -0.05 16.81
CA VAL A 314 -11.64 0.25 17.84
C VAL A 314 -11.75 1.72 18.23
N ASN A 315 -11.71 2.01 19.52
CA ASN A 315 -11.55 3.38 20.01
C ASN A 315 -10.11 3.56 20.53
N TRP A 316 -9.25 4.10 19.66
CA TRP A 316 -7.80 4.13 19.86
C TRP A 316 -7.31 4.90 21.09
N THR A 317 -8.08 5.87 21.59
CA THR A 317 -7.72 6.65 22.78
C THR A 317 -8.37 6.15 24.08
N SER A 318 -9.25 5.14 24.01
CA SER A 318 -10.13 4.78 25.12
C SER A 318 -9.37 4.27 26.34
N TYR A 319 -8.41 3.37 26.17
CA TYR A 319 -7.57 2.90 27.27
C TYR A 319 -6.61 3.99 27.74
N ALA A 320 -5.85 4.58 26.80
CA ALA A 320 -4.78 5.53 27.08
C ALA A 320 -5.26 6.77 27.86
N SER A 321 -6.48 7.26 27.61
CA SER A 321 -7.04 8.42 28.32
C SER A 321 -7.51 8.14 29.75
N ARG A 322 -7.61 6.87 30.16
CA ARG A 322 -8.12 6.45 31.48
C ARG A 322 -7.04 6.02 32.46
N ILE A 323 -5.80 5.92 32.02
CA ILE A 323 -4.67 5.52 32.86
C ILE A 323 -3.83 6.73 33.24
N ASP A 324 -3.25 6.69 34.44
CA ASP A 324 -2.24 7.66 34.84
C ASP A 324 -0.91 7.36 34.11
N ALA A 325 -0.11 8.40 33.91
CA ALA A 325 1.22 8.24 33.35
C ALA A 325 2.07 7.32 34.24
N PHE A 326 2.74 6.34 33.63
CA PHE A 326 3.67 5.49 34.36
C PHE A 326 4.87 6.31 34.86
N PRO A 327 5.33 6.11 36.12
CA PRO A 327 6.46 6.85 36.64
C PRO A 327 7.70 6.61 35.77
N THR A 328 8.27 7.67 35.21
CA THR A 328 9.50 7.59 34.40
C THR A 328 10.65 8.21 35.18
N GLY A 329 11.59 7.37 35.62
CA GLY A 329 12.88 7.81 36.18
C GLY A 329 13.94 8.09 35.11
N ASN A 330 13.70 7.65 33.87
CA ASN A 330 14.67 7.71 32.78
C ASN A 330 14.62 9.06 32.04
N GLN A 331 15.80 9.51 31.60
CA GLN A 331 15.94 10.77 30.87
C GLN A 331 15.38 10.64 29.45
N LYS A 332 14.55 11.61 29.05
CA LYS A 332 14.03 11.71 27.68
C LYS A 332 15.11 12.25 26.75
N PHE A 333 15.09 11.80 25.50
CA PHE A 333 16.00 12.26 24.45
C PHE A 333 15.27 12.45 23.12
N LYS A 334 15.96 13.09 22.16
CA LYS A 334 15.47 13.31 20.80
C LYS A 334 16.12 12.31 19.85
N GLY A 335 15.33 11.77 18.93
CA GLY A 335 15.78 10.87 17.87
C GLY A 335 15.02 11.17 16.59
N THR A 336 15.64 10.90 15.45
CA THR A 336 15.06 11.16 14.13
C THR A 336 14.58 9.86 13.52
N VAL A 337 13.30 9.78 13.18
CA VAL A 337 12.71 8.66 12.46
C VAL A 337 12.20 9.20 11.14
N PHE A 338 12.74 8.75 10.01
CA PHE A 338 12.36 9.21 8.68
C PHE A 338 12.18 10.75 8.60
N PHE A 339 13.22 11.48 9.01
CA PHE A 339 13.29 12.96 9.07
C PHE A 339 12.39 13.65 10.12
N ASP A 340 11.56 12.92 10.84
CA ASP A 340 10.71 13.44 11.90
C ASP A 340 11.39 13.35 13.28
N GLU A 341 11.32 14.43 14.06
CA GLU A 341 11.95 14.48 15.39
C GLU A 341 11.00 13.95 16.47
N PHE A 342 11.26 12.72 16.92
CA PHE A 342 10.54 12.03 17.97
C PHE A 342 11.07 12.39 19.36
N THR A 343 10.22 12.22 20.38
CA THR A 343 10.64 12.23 21.78
C THR A 343 10.67 10.81 22.32
N PHE A 344 11.85 10.35 22.76
CA PHE A 344 12.10 8.98 23.18
C PHE A 344 12.42 8.85 24.68
N VAL A 345 12.22 7.64 25.20
CA VAL A 345 12.75 7.15 26.48
C VAL A 345 13.31 5.74 26.30
N GLU A 346 14.49 5.47 26.86
CA GLU A 346 15.14 4.16 26.79
C GLU A 346 14.48 3.13 27.72
N LEU A 347 14.37 1.90 27.25
CA LEU A 347 13.96 0.73 28.04
C LEU A 347 15.19 0.10 28.71
N THR A 348 15.50 0.53 29.93
CA THR A 348 16.71 0.11 30.66
C THR A 348 16.60 -1.26 31.31
N GLU A 349 15.40 -1.64 31.74
CA GLU A 349 15.12 -2.88 32.47
C GLU A 349 14.60 -3.99 31.54
N ILE A 350 14.67 -5.24 32.00
CA ILE A 350 14.10 -6.40 31.28
C ILE A 350 12.56 -6.36 31.22
N THR A 351 11.93 -5.80 32.25
CA THR A 351 10.48 -5.54 32.34
C THR A 351 10.25 -4.09 32.70
N GLY A 352 9.18 -3.49 32.21
CA GLY A 352 8.90 -2.11 32.56
C GLY A 352 7.59 -1.55 32.04
N ASN A 353 7.22 -0.41 32.61
CA ASN A 353 6.08 0.40 32.20
C ASN A 353 6.55 1.83 31.95
N TYR A 354 6.36 2.34 30.75
CA TYR A 354 6.88 3.65 30.33
C TYR A 354 5.77 4.50 29.71
N THR A 355 5.87 5.82 29.95
CA THR A 355 5.05 6.81 29.28
C THR A 355 5.94 7.91 28.72
N VAL A 356 5.77 8.23 27.43
CA VAL A 356 6.43 9.35 26.77
C VAL A 356 5.40 10.15 25.99
N CYS A 357 5.53 11.47 25.97
CA CYS A 357 4.59 12.34 25.29
C CYS A 357 5.32 13.37 24.42
N GLN A 358 4.71 13.70 23.28
CA GLN A 358 5.08 14.83 22.45
C GLN A 358 3.80 15.56 22.02
N LYS A 359 3.72 16.86 22.32
CA LYS A 359 2.52 17.69 22.13
C LYS A 359 1.27 17.02 22.72
N ASP A 360 0.31 16.66 21.89
CA ASP A 360 -1.00 16.14 22.30
C ASP A 360 -1.04 14.61 22.39
N LEU A 361 0.03 13.93 21.99
CA LEU A 361 0.14 12.48 22.03
C LEU A 361 0.97 12.02 23.23
N CYS A 362 0.39 11.20 24.10
CA CYS A 362 1.07 10.39 25.09
C CYS A 362 0.98 8.91 24.72
N CYS A 363 2.12 8.23 24.73
CA CYS A 363 2.28 6.83 24.39
C CYS A 363 2.62 6.03 25.65
N HIS A 364 1.95 4.91 25.84
CA HIS A 364 2.07 4.05 27.01
C HIS A 364 2.48 2.65 26.58
N LEU A 365 3.53 2.13 27.21
CA LEU A 365 4.06 0.79 26.96
C LEU A 365 4.19 0.01 28.26
N SER A 366 3.70 -1.22 28.26
CA SER A 366 4.06 -2.27 29.22
C SER A 366 4.76 -3.39 28.45
N TYR A 367 5.89 -3.90 28.93
CA TYR A 367 6.63 -4.96 28.23
C TYR A 367 7.43 -5.88 29.17
N GLU A 368 7.78 -7.04 28.62
CA GLU A 368 8.73 -8.02 29.17
C GLU A 368 9.58 -8.58 28.03
N MET A 369 10.89 -8.33 28.07
CA MET A 369 11.87 -8.93 27.16
C MET A 369 12.20 -10.35 27.63
N SER A 370 12.36 -11.30 26.71
CA SER A 370 12.80 -12.66 27.05
C SER A 370 14.26 -12.68 27.55
N GLU A 371 15.06 -11.73 27.09
CA GLU A 371 16.41 -11.46 27.61
C GLU A 371 16.75 -9.96 27.49
N LYS A 372 17.40 -9.38 28.49
CA LYS A 372 17.96 -8.02 28.38
C LYS A 372 19.41 -8.12 27.92
N ARG A 373 19.63 -7.74 26.68
CA ARG A 373 20.96 -7.71 26.06
C ARG A 373 21.69 -6.40 26.33
N SER A 374 23.02 -6.44 26.45
CA SER A 374 23.85 -5.23 26.62
C SER A 374 24.28 -4.60 25.30
N ASP A 375 24.17 -5.33 24.19
CA ASP A 375 24.54 -4.91 22.83
C ASP A 375 23.33 -4.41 22.00
N GLU A 376 22.11 -4.50 22.53
CA GLU A 376 20.90 -3.97 21.89
C GLU A 376 20.14 -3.00 22.79
N VAL A 377 19.70 -1.89 22.20
CA VAL A 377 18.91 -0.87 22.89
C VAL A 377 17.53 -0.78 22.24
N TYR A 378 16.52 -0.66 23.09
CA TYR A 378 15.13 -0.39 22.68
C TYR A 378 14.66 0.90 23.31
N ALA A 379 13.81 1.63 22.59
CA ALA A 379 13.23 2.89 23.05
C ALA A 379 11.73 2.95 22.75
N LEU A 380 11.00 3.62 23.63
CA LEU A 380 9.63 4.05 23.40
C LEU A 380 9.64 5.49 22.90
N GLY A 381 9.01 5.76 21.76
CA GLY A 381 8.91 7.06 21.13
C GLY A 381 7.47 7.54 20.94
N ALA A 382 7.29 8.85 21.00
CA ALA A 382 6.08 9.54 20.57
C ALA A 382 6.43 10.58 19.50
N PHE A 383 5.56 10.70 18.48
CA PHE A 383 5.56 11.79 17.50
C PHE A 383 4.18 12.37 17.30
N ASP A 384 4.10 13.70 17.17
CA ASP A 384 2.89 14.44 16.83
C ASP A 384 3.30 15.66 16.01
N GLY A 385 3.13 15.59 14.69
CA GLY A 385 3.64 16.62 13.80
C GLY A 385 3.35 16.41 12.32
N LEU A 386 3.71 17.43 11.53
CA LEU A 386 3.62 17.39 10.08
C LEU A 386 4.92 16.84 9.50
N HIS A 387 4.82 15.73 8.78
CA HIS A 387 5.88 15.23 7.91
C HIS A 387 5.92 16.05 6.62
N VAL A 388 7.11 16.33 6.09
CA VAL A 388 7.30 17.25 4.93
C VAL A 388 8.33 16.77 3.90
N VAL A 389 9.05 15.68 4.16
CA VAL A 389 10.09 15.18 3.25
C VAL A 389 9.46 14.13 2.35
N GLU A 390 9.67 14.20 1.03
CA GLU A 390 9.09 13.23 0.07
C GLU A 390 7.55 13.11 0.09
N GLY A 391 6.86 14.04 0.77
CA GLY A 391 5.41 14.09 0.90
C GLY A 391 5.02 15.03 2.04
N SER A 392 3.75 15.45 2.10
CA SER A 392 3.27 16.25 3.22
C SER A 392 2.01 15.68 3.83
N TYR A 393 2.13 15.23 5.08
CA TYR A 393 1.08 14.54 5.81
C TYR A 393 1.28 14.60 7.32
N TYR A 394 0.22 14.79 8.08
CA TYR A 394 0.26 14.90 9.54
C TYR A 394 0.17 13.54 10.24
N LEU A 395 1.11 13.28 11.15
CA LEU A 395 1.25 12.00 11.84
C LEU A 395 1.07 12.16 13.35
N GLN A 396 0.48 11.14 13.96
CA GLN A 396 0.64 10.82 15.38
C GLN A 396 1.16 9.39 15.47
N ILE A 397 2.31 9.15 16.10
CA ILE A 397 2.93 7.82 16.13
C ILE A 397 3.38 7.49 17.55
N CYS A 398 3.00 6.30 18.02
CA CYS A 398 3.59 5.66 19.19
C CYS A 398 4.40 4.46 18.73
N THR A 399 5.67 4.35 19.13
CA THR A 399 6.56 3.28 18.64
C THR A 399 7.46 2.74 19.74
N LEU A 400 7.48 1.42 19.90
CA LEU A 400 8.57 0.68 20.53
C LEU A 400 9.48 0.20 19.39
N LEU A 401 10.75 0.59 19.38
CA LEU A 401 11.68 0.19 18.33
C LEU A 401 13.06 -0.18 18.86
N LYS A 402 13.76 -1.01 18.07
CA LYS A 402 15.18 -1.31 18.26
C LYS A 402 16.03 -0.19 17.65
N CYS A 403 16.97 0.34 18.42
CA CYS A 403 17.91 1.34 17.91
C CYS A 403 19.01 0.67 17.06
N GLU A 404 19.55 1.38 16.07
CA GLU A 404 20.55 0.82 15.15
C GLU A 404 21.80 0.35 15.89
N THR A 405 22.26 1.15 16.84
CA THR A 405 23.40 0.87 17.70
C THR A 405 23.04 1.10 19.17
N THR A 406 24.00 0.91 20.07
CA THR A 406 23.85 1.26 21.48
C THR A 406 23.86 2.78 21.74
N ASP A 407 24.19 3.61 20.75
CA ASP A 407 24.07 5.07 20.85
C ASP A 407 22.61 5.49 20.65
N LEU A 408 22.03 6.12 21.67
CA LEU A 408 20.64 6.60 21.67
C LEU A 408 20.30 7.55 20.51
N ARG A 409 21.29 8.26 19.94
CA ARG A 409 21.08 9.12 18.77
C ARG A 409 20.70 8.36 17.51
N THR A 410 20.94 7.04 17.49
CA THR A 410 20.61 6.16 16.37
C THR A 410 19.23 5.51 16.50
N CYS A 411 18.49 5.77 17.58
CA CYS A 411 17.11 5.34 17.72
C CYS A 411 16.24 6.06 16.68
N GLY A 412 15.63 5.28 15.78
CA GLY A 412 14.92 5.76 14.60
C GLY A 412 15.65 5.53 13.28
N GLY A 413 16.91 5.08 13.32
CA GLY A 413 17.65 4.60 12.15
C GLY A 413 17.01 3.35 11.53
N SER A 414 17.36 3.09 10.28
CA SER A 414 16.87 1.92 9.53
C SER A 414 17.55 0.65 10.04
N VAL A 415 16.78 -0.27 10.62
CA VAL A 415 17.30 -1.54 11.16
C VAL A 415 16.50 -2.73 10.66
N ASP A 416 17.19 -3.69 10.06
CA ASP A 416 16.60 -4.91 9.50
C ASP A 416 16.83 -6.16 10.38
N THR A 417 17.72 -6.09 11.37
CA THR A 417 18.09 -7.23 12.22
C THR A 417 18.10 -6.89 13.72
N ALA A 418 17.63 -7.85 14.52
CA ALA A 418 17.65 -7.80 15.97
C ALA A 418 17.83 -9.21 16.58
N SER A 419 18.11 -9.28 17.88
CA SER A 419 18.28 -10.53 18.63
C SER A 419 17.30 -10.66 19.81
N THR A 420 16.86 -9.55 20.38
CA THR A 420 15.97 -9.53 21.55
C THR A 420 14.54 -9.91 21.18
N ARG A 421 14.00 -10.93 21.87
CA ARG A 421 12.59 -11.33 21.82
C ARG A 421 11.80 -10.70 22.97
N PHE A 422 10.49 -10.64 22.82
CA PHE A 422 9.59 -10.14 23.84
C PHE A 422 8.62 -11.24 24.27
N ASP A 423 8.56 -11.51 25.57
CA ASP A 423 7.58 -12.42 26.16
C ASP A 423 6.19 -11.77 26.18
N SER A 424 6.15 -10.45 26.40
CA SER A 424 4.94 -9.66 26.25
C SER A 424 5.18 -8.19 25.89
N PHE A 425 4.21 -7.58 25.22
CA PHE A 425 4.11 -6.13 25.04
C PHE A 425 2.64 -5.68 25.02
N SER A 426 2.40 -4.43 25.43
CA SER A 426 1.12 -3.74 25.27
C SER A 426 1.38 -2.25 25.05
N LEU A 427 1.04 -1.76 23.85
CA LEU A 427 1.22 -0.38 23.40
C LEU A 427 -0.14 0.30 23.21
N SER A 428 -0.25 1.55 23.63
CA SER A 428 -1.43 2.40 23.39
C SER A 428 -1.05 3.88 23.37
N GLY A 429 -1.92 4.76 22.87
CA GLY A 429 -1.68 6.20 22.88
C GLY A 429 -2.94 7.05 22.85
N THR A 430 -2.82 8.31 23.24
CA THR A 430 -3.92 9.30 23.26
C THR A 430 -4.20 9.88 21.87
N PHE A 431 -4.38 9.02 20.88
CA PHE A 431 -4.59 9.41 19.48
C PHE A 431 -5.82 10.30 19.31
N ARG A 432 -5.68 11.38 18.54
CA ARG A 432 -6.77 12.29 18.17
C ARG A 432 -7.45 11.91 16.85
N THR A 433 -7.12 10.74 16.32
CA THR A 433 -7.67 10.17 15.09
C THR A 433 -8.20 8.78 15.35
N GLN A 434 -9.15 8.34 14.53
CA GLN A 434 -9.59 6.93 14.50
C GLN A 434 -8.88 6.12 13.40
N TYR A 435 -8.02 6.77 12.59
CA TYR A 435 -7.22 6.14 11.56
C TYR A 435 -5.82 5.85 12.11
N VAL A 436 -5.71 4.70 12.78
CA VAL A 436 -4.46 4.19 13.35
C VAL A 436 -4.20 2.79 12.80
N PHE A 437 -2.97 2.57 12.36
CA PHE A 437 -2.52 1.35 11.70
C PHE A 437 -1.54 0.62 12.63
N PRO A 438 -1.92 -0.57 13.15
CA PRO A 438 -1.11 -1.33 14.09
C PRO A 438 -0.02 -2.16 13.37
N GLU A 439 1.23 -1.92 13.73
CA GLU A 439 2.41 -2.51 13.10
C GLU A 439 3.17 -3.38 14.11
N VAL A 440 3.56 -4.58 13.68
CA VAL A 440 4.50 -5.45 14.41
C VAL A 440 5.44 -6.07 13.39
N LEU A 441 6.72 -5.71 13.47
CA LEU A 441 7.75 -6.21 12.58
C LEU A 441 8.85 -6.90 13.38
N LEU A 442 9.20 -8.11 12.95
CA LEU A 442 10.28 -8.92 13.50
C LEU A 442 11.55 -8.79 12.64
N SER A 443 12.67 -9.26 13.17
CA SER A 443 13.96 -9.33 12.46
C SER A 443 13.81 -9.94 11.07
N ASP A 444 14.63 -9.46 10.14
CA ASP A 444 14.61 -9.81 8.71
C ASP A 444 13.30 -9.39 8.02
N VAL A 445 12.65 -8.33 8.53
CA VAL A 445 11.42 -7.72 7.98
C VAL A 445 10.29 -8.76 7.87
N GLN A 446 10.11 -9.55 8.93
CA GLN A 446 9.09 -10.59 9.00
C GLN A 446 7.86 -10.10 9.75
N LEU A 447 6.65 -10.38 9.25
CA LEU A 447 5.42 -10.13 9.97
C LEU A 447 5.19 -11.18 11.07
N ALA A 448 4.36 -10.84 12.06
CA ALA A 448 4.04 -11.69 13.21
C ALA A 448 2.56 -12.15 13.21
N PRO A 449 2.09 -12.92 12.21
CA PRO A 449 0.68 -13.30 12.11
C PRO A 449 0.23 -14.16 13.29
N LYS A 450 -0.91 -13.81 13.90
CA LYS A 450 -1.49 -14.51 15.07
C LYS A 450 -0.61 -14.47 16.33
N GLU A 451 0.25 -13.46 16.46
CA GLU A 451 1.08 -13.26 17.66
C GLU A 451 0.61 -12.07 18.50
N PHE A 452 -0.23 -11.20 17.93
CA PHE A 452 -0.75 -10.00 18.58
C PHE A 452 -2.24 -9.80 18.24
N GLU A 453 -2.87 -8.91 18.98
CA GLU A 453 -4.25 -8.48 18.76
C GLU A 453 -4.40 -6.99 19.07
N VAL A 454 -5.42 -6.37 18.48
CA VAL A 454 -5.89 -5.03 18.85
C VAL A 454 -7.19 -5.14 19.62
N SER A 455 -7.17 -4.66 20.86
CA SER A 455 -8.35 -4.58 21.71
C SER A 455 -9.27 -3.42 21.31
N SER A 456 -10.57 -3.53 21.61
CA SER A 456 -11.56 -2.50 21.30
C SER A 456 -11.30 -1.15 21.98
N ASP A 457 -10.51 -1.13 23.05
CA ASP A 457 -10.10 0.08 23.78
C ASP A 457 -8.76 0.67 23.31
N GLY A 458 -8.20 0.19 22.21
CA GLY A 458 -7.07 0.83 21.52
C GLY A 458 -5.69 0.34 21.93
N ARG A 459 -5.56 -0.80 22.61
CA ARG A 459 -4.25 -1.41 22.89
C ARG A 459 -3.89 -2.42 21.81
N LEU A 460 -2.65 -2.31 21.31
CA LEU A 460 -1.95 -3.33 20.53
C LEU A 460 -1.11 -4.18 21.50
N PHE A 461 -1.39 -5.47 21.60
CA PHE A 461 -0.76 -6.32 22.61
C PHE A 461 -0.44 -7.73 22.08
N SER A 462 0.59 -8.34 22.65
CA SER A 462 1.01 -9.71 22.35
C SER A 462 0.05 -10.74 22.94
N LEU A 463 -0.28 -11.79 22.17
CA LEU A 463 -1.03 -12.96 22.63
C LEU A 463 -0.12 -14.05 23.23
N LYS A 464 1.16 -14.02 22.87
CA LYS A 464 2.19 -14.99 23.23
C LYS A 464 3.58 -14.37 23.00
N PRO A 465 4.67 -15.00 23.49
CA PRO A 465 6.02 -14.56 23.17
C PRO A 465 6.27 -14.48 21.67
N THR A 466 7.03 -13.48 21.23
CA THR A 466 7.33 -13.27 19.82
C THR A 466 8.12 -14.45 19.25
N SER A 467 7.74 -14.92 18.06
CA SER A 467 8.40 -16.07 17.41
C SER A 467 9.84 -15.77 16.99
N GLY A 468 10.13 -14.49 16.74
CA GLY A 468 11.46 -13.96 16.41
C GLY A 468 11.79 -12.69 17.19
N PRO A 469 13.02 -12.18 17.04
CA PRO A 469 13.43 -10.90 17.60
C PRO A 469 12.60 -9.74 17.06
N LEU A 470 12.36 -8.72 17.89
CA LEU A 470 11.47 -7.61 17.56
C LEU A 470 12.25 -6.46 16.92
N LEU A 471 11.79 -5.94 15.78
CA LEU A 471 12.28 -4.65 15.25
C LEU A 471 11.44 -3.50 15.79
N THR A 472 10.12 -3.62 15.70
CA THR A 472 9.20 -2.56 16.12
C THR A 472 7.81 -3.09 16.49
N VAL A 473 7.15 -2.38 17.41
CA VAL A 473 5.70 -2.41 17.65
C VAL A 473 5.24 -0.97 17.58
N THR A 474 4.39 -0.65 16.62
CA THR A 474 4.02 0.74 16.32
C THR A 474 2.51 0.89 16.14
N LEU A 475 2.01 2.04 16.56
CA LEU A 475 0.67 2.52 16.24
C LEU A 475 0.85 3.78 15.39
N PHE A 476 0.65 3.63 14.09
CA PHE A 476 0.85 4.68 13.10
C PHE A 476 -0.47 5.40 12.81
N GLY A 477 -0.63 6.62 13.30
CA GLY A 477 -1.86 7.41 13.19
C GLY A 477 -1.79 8.53 12.14
N ARG A 478 -2.86 8.69 11.36
CA ARG A 478 -3.02 9.76 10.37
C ARG A 478 -4.10 10.76 10.77
N LEU A 479 -3.78 12.05 10.72
CA LEU A 479 -4.72 13.16 10.94
C LEU A 479 -4.93 13.89 9.61
N TYR A 480 -5.71 13.28 8.72
CA TYR A 480 -5.89 13.75 7.34
C TYR A 480 -6.40 15.20 7.26
N GLU A 481 -7.22 15.63 8.21
CA GLU A 481 -7.74 17.00 8.29
C GLU A 481 -6.68 18.07 8.59
N LYS A 482 -5.50 17.66 9.06
CA LYS A 482 -4.35 18.53 9.31
C LYS A 482 -3.32 18.51 8.18
N ASP A 483 -3.52 17.70 7.15
CA ASP A 483 -2.66 17.74 5.97
C ASP A 483 -2.82 19.11 5.27
N PRO A 484 -1.75 19.68 4.70
CA PRO A 484 -1.90 20.87 3.87
C PRO A 484 -2.88 20.60 2.73
N ALA A 485 -3.71 21.59 2.40
CA ALA A 485 -4.56 21.49 1.23
C ALA A 485 -3.71 21.12 0.01
N SER A 486 -4.11 20.09 -0.72
CA SER A 486 -3.48 19.68 -1.98
C SER A 486 -3.57 20.87 -2.95
N SER A 487 -2.54 21.71 -2.97
CA SER A 487 -2.49 22.85 -3.87
C SER A 487 -2.30 22.31 -5.28
N GLY A 488 -3.41 22.16 -6.01
CA GLY A 488 -3.41 22.00 -7.46
C GLY A 488 -2.96 23.29 -8.18
N SER A 489 -1.80 23.84 -7.80
CA SER A 489 -1.18 25.01 -8.41
C SER A 489 0.36 24.93 -8.31
N PRO A 490 1.10 25.26 -9.38
CA PRO A 490 2.54 25.02 -9.53
C PRO A 490 3.42 26.07 -8.80
N GLU A 491 3.06 26.47 -7.58
CA GLU A 491 3.82 27.52 -6.85
C GLU A 491 4.73 26.97 -5.74
N LEU A 492 4.65 25.68 -5.39
CA LEU A 492 5.55 25.07 -4.38
C LEU A 492 6.87 24.54 -4.96
N THR A 493 7.02 24.50 -6.29
CA THR A 493 8.28 24.10 -6.94
C THR A 493 9.40 25.15 -6.81
N GLU A 494 9.09 26.42 -6.51
CA GLU A 494 10.15 27.45 -6.36
C GLU A 494 10.78 27.47 -4.95
N TYR A 495 10.08 26.97 -3.92
CA TYR A 495 10.62 26.95 -2.55
C TYR A 495 11.47 25.71 -2.24
N ALA A 496 11.12 24.54 -2.80
CA ALA A 496 11.92 23.32 -2.66
C ALA A 496 13.27 23.43 -3.41
N GLY A 497 13.29 24.08 -4.58
CA GLY A 497 14.51 24.29 -5.37
C GLY A 497 15.53 25.22 -4.69
N ARG A 498 15.09 26.19 -3.87
CA ARG A 498 16.00 27.11 -3.17
C ARG A 498 16.65 26.53 -1.92
N ILE A 499 16.02 25.54 -1.26
CA ILE A 499 16.62 24.88 -0.09
C ILE A 499 17.62 23.80 -0.53
N MET A 500 17.36 23.10 -1.64
CA MET A 500 18.30 22.12 -2.23
C MET A 500 19.62 22.74 -2.70
N LEU A 501 19.62 23.98 -3.20
CA LEU A 501 20.82 24.64 -3.69
C LEU A 501 21.76 25.14 -2.57
N VAL A 502 21.30 25.21 -1.33
CA VAL A 502 22.11 25.69 -0.18
C VAL A 502 22.76 24.54 0.59
N VAL A 503 22.35 23.27 0.37
CA VAL A 503 22.92 22.11 1.08
C VAL A 503 23.85 21.25 0.21
N MET A 504 23.92 21.49 -1.10
CA MET A 504 24.81 20.76 -2.04
C MET A 504 26.01 21.56 -2.55
N THR A 505 26.58 22.44 -1.72
CA THR A 505 27.93 23.00 -1.90
C THR A 505 28.55 23.21 -0.50
N PRO A 506 29.43 22.31 0.02
CA PRO A 506 30.60 21.74 -0.65
C PRO A 506 30.91 20.26 -0.26
N ILE A 507 30.69 19.29 -1.16
CA ILE A 507 31.40 17.98 -1.16
C ILE A 507 31.94 17.72 -2.57
N VAL A 508 32.60 18.71 -3.13
CA VAL A 508 33.43 18.56 -4.35
C VAL A 508 34.71 19.38 -4.14
N TYR A 509 35.43 19.14 -3.04
CA TYR A 509 36.83 19.55 -2.87
C TYR A 509 37.45 18.73 -1.74
N SER A 510 37.69 17.43 -1.96
CA SER A 510 38.69 16.68 -1.16
C SER A 510 39.21 15.38 -1.79
N LEU A 511 39.07 15.20 -3.11
CA LEU A 511 39.75 14.14 -3.87
C LEU A 511 40.52 14.74 -5.04
N CYS A 512 41.51 15.55 -4.70
CA CYS A 512 42.67 15.89 -5.52
C CYS A 512 43.70 16.53 -4.58
N TRP A 513 44.53 15.68 -3.97
CA TRP A 513 46.00 15.75 -3.88
C TRP A 513 46.47 14.77 -2.80
#